data_AF-A0A2U1PQ10-F1
#
_entry.id   AF-A0A2U1PQ10-F1
#
_cell.length_a   1.000
_cell.length_b   1.000
_cell.length_c   1.000
_cell.angle_alpha   90.00
_cell.angle_beta   90.00
_cell.angle_gamma   90.00
#
_symmetry.space_group_name_H-M   'P 1'
#
loop_
_entity.id
_entity.type
_entity.pdbx_description
1 polymer ?
#
loop_
_entity_poly.entity_id
_entity_poly.type
_entity_poly.pdbx_seq_one_letter_code
_entity_poly.pdbx_strand_id
1 'polypeptide(L)'
;MSYIHVNGIVSETCDWVVRGHMRMLYALYISFHYILFHARCTTPSHLVPQLTGFLTRDSRIVKRKKPGKAKARKSFQRVKR
;
A
#
# COMPACT_ATOMS: atom_id res chain seq x y z
N MET A 1 39.31 -27.84 -15.83
CA MET A 1 38.79 -29.11 -15.26
C MET A 1 39.61 -29.38 -14.00
N SER A 2 39.20 -28.82 -12.87
CA SER A 2 40.01 -28.76 -11.66
C SER A 2 39.49 -29.80 -10.67
N TYR A 3 40.21 -30.91 -10.50
CA TYR A 3 39.89 -31.97 -9.53
C TYR A 3 40.61 -31.69 -8.21
N ILE A 4 39.87 -31.49 -7.12
CA ILE A 4 40.42 -31.53 -5.76
C ILE A 4 40.28 -32.97 -5.26
N HIS A 5 41.42 -33.61 -4.99
CA HIS A 5 41.49 -35.00 -4.57
C HIS A 5 41.45 -35.05 -3.03
N VAL A 6 40.33 -35.47 -2.45
CA VAL A 6 40.26 -35.78 -1.03
C VAL A 6 39.67 -37.19 -0.87
N ASN A 7 40.53 -38.14 -0.52
CA ASN A 7 40.17 -39.46 0.00
C ASN A 7 39.28 -40.36 -0.88
N GLY A 8 39.68 -40.57 -2.14
CA GLY A 8 39.45 -41.86 -2.83
C GLY A 8 38.01 -42.27 -3.16
N ILE A 9 37.01 -41.41 -2.95
CA ILE A 9 35.64 -41.63 -3.43
C ILE A 9 35.37 -40.56 -4.48
N VAL A 10 35.18 -40.98 -5.72
CA VAL A 10 34.80 -40.11 -6.84
C VAL A 10 33.41 -39.54 -6.54
N SER A 11 33.35 -38.37 -5.91
CA SER A 11 32.09 -37.65 -5.65
C SER A 11 31.74 -36.78 -6.85
N GLU A 12 31.33 -37.40 -7.97
CA GLU A 12 30.68 -36.71 -9.09
C GLU A 12 29.33 -36.07 -8.70
N THR A 13 28.87 -36.33 -7.47
CA THR A 13 27.58 -35.87 -6.93
C THR A 13 27.61 -34.45 -6.37
N CYS A 14 28.76 -33.90 -5.95
CA CYS A 14 28.77 -32.60 -5.26
C CYS A 14 28.62 -31.40 -6.22
N ASP A 15 29.03 -31.52 -7.47
CA ASP A 15 29.09 -30.38 -8.40
C ASP A 15 27.71 -30.09 -9.04
N TRP A 16 26.85 -31.11 -9.19
CA TRP A 16 25.46 -30.94 -9.63
C TRP A 16 24.54 -30.46 -8.51
N VAL A 17 24.72 -30.94 -7.27
CA VAL A 17 23.90 -30.55 -6.13
C VAL A 17 24.14 -29.09 -5.74
N VAL A 18 25.40 -28.65 -5.67
CA VAL A 18 25.74 -27.26 -5.33
C VAL A 18 25.31 -26.28 -6.43
N ARG A 19 25.53 -26.63 -7.72
CA ARG A 19 25.04 -25.80 -8.84
C ARG A 19 23.52 -25.78 -8.97
N GLY A 20 22.84 -26.90 -8.66
CA GLY A 20 21.38 -26.97 -8.61
C GLY A 20 20.79 -26.11 -7.49
N HIS A 21 21.36 -26.17 -6.29
CA HIS A 21 20.94 -25.34 -5.15
C HIS A 21 21.11 -23.85 -5.42
N MET A 22 22.24 -23.44 -5.98
CA MET A 22 22.49 -22.03 -6.33
C MET A 22 21.50 -21.50 -7.38
N ARG A 23 21.11 -22.33 -8.35
CA ARG A 23 20.07 -21.97 -9.34
C ARG A 23 18.68 -21.85 -8.72
N MET A 24 18.33 -22.72 -7.77
CA MET A 24 17.04 -22.64 -7.07
C MET A 24 16.95 -21.39 -6.20
N LEU A 25 18.01 -21.08 -5.44
CA LEU A 25 18.06 -19.87 -4.60
C LEU A 25 17.97 -18.59 -5.44
N TYR A 26 18.66 -18.56 -6.60
CA TYR A 26 18.60 -17.42 -7.51
C TYR A 26 17.21 -17.25 -8.17
N ALA A 27 16.55 -18.36 -8.54
CA ALA A 27 15.20 -18.32 -9.10
C ALA A 27 14.17 -17.82 -8.07
N LEU A 28 14.28 -18.27 -6.81
CA LEU A 28 13.44 -17.79 -5.70
C LEU A 28 13.69 -16.30 -5.41
N TYR A 29 14.95 -15.85 -5.44
CA TYR A 29 15.31 -14.45 -5.27
C TYR A 29 14.71 -13.56 -6.37
N ILE A 30 14.83 -13.96 -7.64
CA ILE A 30 14.22 -13.22 -8.76
C ILE A 30 12.70 -13.19 -8.65
N SER A 31 12.08 -14.33 -8.33
CA SER A 31 10.62 -14.43 -8.21
C SER A 31 10.09 -13.55 -7.07
N PHE A 32 10.78 -13.55 -5.93
CA PHE A 32 10.46 -12.70 -4.79
C PHE A 32 10.61 -11.20 -5.11
N HIS A 33 11.70 -10.82 -5.80
CA HIS A 33 11.90 -9.45 -6.28
C HIS A 33 10.84 -9.02 -7.30
N TYR A 34 10.45 -9.91 -8.20
CA TYR A 34 9.40 -9.66 -9.19
C TYR A 34 8.03 -9.44 -8.53
N ILE A 35 7.67 -10.26 -7.53
CA ILE A 35 6.43 -10.13 -6.76
C ILE A 35 6.41 -8.81 -5.97
N LEU A 36 7.49 -8.48 -5.26
CA LEU A 36 7.60 -7.22 -4.53
C LEU A 36 7.60 -5.99 -5.44
N PHE A 37 8.18 -6.10 -6.64
CA PHE A 37 8.13 -5.03 -7.65
C PHE A 37 6.71 -4.81 -8.16
N HIS A 38 6.00 -5.88 -8.52
CA HIS A 38 4.60 -5.80 -8.94
C HIS A 38 3.69 -5.22 -7.85
N ALA A 39 3.84 -5.64 -6.59
CA ALA A 39 3.01 -5.17 -5.49
C ALA A 39 3.09 -3.66 -5.24
N ARG A 40 4.23 -3.02 -5.55
CA ARG A 40 4.40 -1.56 -5.46
C ARG A 40 3.72 -0.80 -6.59
N CYS A 41 3.68 -1.38 -7.79
CA CYS A 41 3.03 -0.77 -8.94
C CYS A 41 1.50 -0.79 -8.85
N THR A 42 0.92 -1.64 -7.99
CA THR A 42 -0.53 -1.81 -7.89
C THR A 42 -1.24 -0.84 -6.94
N THR A 43 -0.55 0.08 -6.25
CA THR A 43 -1.26 1.09 -5.44
C THR A 43 -1.87 2.14 -6.37
N PRO A 44 -3.19 2.21 -6.54
CA PRO A 44 -3.79 3.20 -7.44
C PRO A 44 -3.73 4.58 -6.75
N SER A 45 -2.84 5.43 -7.23
CA SER A 45 -2.62 6.81 -6.75
C SER A 45 -3.90 7.67 -6.73
N HIS A 46 -4.90 7.31 -7.54
CA HIS A 46 -6.22 7.95 -7.58
C HIS A 46 -7.07 7.73 -6.31
N LEU A 47 -6.74 6.79 -5.43
CA LEU A 47 -7.47 6.61 -4.16
C LEU A 47 -7.07 7.61 -3.09
N VAL A 48 -5.88 8.21 -3.18
CA VAL A 48 -5.36 9.13 -2.16
C VAL A 48 -6.22 10.39 -2.03
N PRO A 49 -6.60 11.08 -3.13
CA PRO A 49 -7.45 12.28 -3.02
C PRO A 49 -8.90 11.97 -2.59
N GLN A 50 -9.34 10.72 -2.76
CA GLN A 50 -10.67 10.27 -2.33
C GLN A 50 -10.70 10.03 -0.81
N LEU A 51 -9.65 9.43 -0.25
CA LEU A 51 -9.51 9.19 1.20
C LEU A 51 -9.43 10.49 2.01
N THR A 52 -8.77 11.51 1.45
CA THR A 52 -8.59 12.83 2.11
C THR A 52 -9.74 13.80 1.82
N GLY A 53 -10.77 13.37 1.09
CA GLY A 53 -11.97 14.18 0.82
C GLY A 53 -11.74 15.40 -0.09
N PHE A 54 -10.62 15.48 -0.81
CA PHE A 54 -10.33 16.61 -1.72
C PHE A 54 -11.24 16.63 -2.95
N LEU A 55 -11.78 15.47 -3.33
CA LEU A 55 -12.70 15.33 -4.46
C LEU A 55 -14.17 15.51 -4.08
N THR A 56 -14.49 15.62 -2.78
CA THR A 56 -15.86 15.81 -2.31
C THR A 56 -16.20 17.29 -2.27
N ARG A 57 -17.32 17.68 -2.87
CA ARG A 57 -17.85 19.05 -2.74
C ARG A 57 -18.20 19.35 -1.28
N ASP A 58 -17.87 20.56 -0.80
CA ASP A 58 -18.37 21.02 0.50
C ASP A 58 -19.90 21.10 0.49
N SER A 59 -20.54 20.28 1.33
CA SER A 59 -22.00 20.18 1.45
C SER A 59 -22.60 21.27 2.33
N ARG A 60 -21.77 22.12 2.97
CA ARG A 60 -22.24 23.15 3.90
C ARG A 60 -22.95 24.28 3.15
N ILE A 61 -24.20 24.50 3.50
CA ILE A 61 -25.02 25.59 2.97
C ILE A 61 -25.38 26.55 4.10
N VAL A 62 -25.24 27.85 3.86
CA VAL A 62 -25.60 28.89 4.83
C VAL A 62 -27.10 28.81 5.12
N LYS A 63 -27.45 28.65 6.40
CA LYS A 63 -28.84 28.57 6.82
C LYS A 63 -29.53 29.91 6.64
N ARG A 64 -30.73 29.88 6.05
CA ARG A 64 -31.59 31.07 5.89
C ARG A 64 -32.07 31.60 7.24
N LYS A 65 -32.32 32.92 7.32
CA LYS A 65 -33.07 33.54 8.43
C LYS A 65 -34.49 32.97 8.47
N LYS A 66 -34.92 32.53 9.65
CA LYS A 66 -36.30 32.08 9.88
C LYS A 66 -37.17 33.29 10.27
N PRO A 67 -38.41 33.41 9.75
CA PRO A 67 -39.34 34.42 10.21
C PRO A 67 -39.62 34.24 11.71
N GLY A 68 -39.85 35.33 12.43
CA GLY A 68 -39.99 35.30 13.90
C GLY A 68 -38.67 35.05 14.67
N LYS A 69 -37.53 34.98 13.99
CA LYS A 69 -36.19 34.87 14.61
C LYS A 69 -35.26 35.96 14.09
N ALA A 70 -34.35 36.42 14.95
CA ALA A 70 -33.35 37.41 14.60
C ALA A 70 -32.34 36.85 13.56
N LYS A 71 -31.99 35.56 13.66
CA LYS A 71 -31.13 34.82 12.70
C LYS A 71 -31.62 33.37 12.56
N ALA A 72 -30.91 32.55 11.78
CA ALA A 72 -31.28 31.13 11.55
C ALA A 72 -31.57 30.33 12.85
N ARG A 73 -30.87 30.64 13.95
CA ARG A 73 -31.04 29.99 15.26
C ARG A 73 -31.24 30.94 16.44
N LYS A 74 -31.06 32.25 16.26
CA LYS A 74 -31.14 33.25 17.34
C LYS A 74 -32.55 33.84 17.42
N SER A 75 -33.24 33.68 18.54
CA SER A 75 -34.51 34.37 18.82
C SER A 75 -34.26 35.82 19.24
N PHE A 76 -35.32 36.62 19.25
CA PHE A 76 -35.29 37.92 19.91
C PHE A 76 -35.24 37.74 21.43
N GLN A 77 -34.71 38.73 22.15
CA GLN A 77 -34.76 38.75 23.60
C GLN A 77 -36.23 38.85 24.05
N ARG A 78 -36.68 37.93 24.91
CA ARG A 78 -38.03 38.00 25.49
C ARG A 78 -37.96 38.79 26.80
N VAL A 79 -38.69 39.91 26.89
CA VAL A 79 -38.88 40.67 28.13
C VAL A 79 -40.18 40.20 28.78
N LYS A 80 -40.16 39.81 30.06
CA LYS A 80 -41.37 39.49 30.84
C LYS A 80 -42.01 40.81 31.33
N ARG A 81 -43.34 40.82 31.46
CA ARG A 81 -44.11 41.90 32.07
C ARG A 81 -44.66 41.42 33.40
#